data_AF-A0A929W426-F1
#
_entry.id   AF-A0A929W426-F1
#
_cell.length_a   1.000
_cell.length_b   1.000
_cell.length_c   1.000
_cell.angle_alpha   90.00
_cell.angle_beta   90.00
_cell.angle_gamma   90.00
#
_symmetry.space_group_name_H-M   'P 1'
#
loop_
_entity.id
_entity.type
_entity.pdbx_description
1 polymer ?
#
loop_
_entity_poly.entity_id
_entity_poly.type
_entity_poly.pdbx_seq_one_letter_code
_entity_poly.pdbx_strand_id
1 'polypeptide(L)'
;MSTSSSLTSPISSIVHSQAIRGLAILAISLHNYSHILSGIVTENEYSFVSKHPHQLLYQLLHPTLELPLHLLSFFGHYGVPLFLFLSAYGLEKKYSVSDKSAPVGKFIASHYAKLWVMMIIGFLPFLSLDIITADGSRDPLANIIPQLTMISTLFPFKPYMVWPGPYWYFPLMVQVY
;
A
#
# COMPACT_ATOMS: atom_id res chain seq x y z
N MET A 1 -4.73 3.70 48.27
CA MET A 1 -5.29 3.21 46.98
C MET A 1 -4.14 2.72 46.11
N SER A 2 -4.17 1.48 45.65
CA SER A 2 -3.15 0.92 44.76
C SER A 2 -3.50 1.24 43.30
N THR A 3 -2.76 2.13 42.65
CA THR A 3 -2.86 2.38 41.21
C THR A 3 -2.35 1.15 40.45
N SER A 4 -3.26 0.34 39.95
CA SER A 4 -2.93 -0.84 39.13
C SER A 4 -2.40 -0.41 37.77
N SER A 5 -1.07 -0.26 37.66
CA SER A 5 -0.38 -0.13 36.37
C SER A 5 -0.56 -1.43 35.59
N SER A 6 -1.57 -1.46 34.71
CA SER A 6 -1.88 -2.62 33.88
C SER A 6 -0.73 -2.91 32.92
N LEU A 7 0.06 -3.93 33.24
CA LEU A 7 1.04 -4.53 32.34
C LEU A 7 0.30 -5.18 31.16
N THR A 8 -0.05 -4.37 30.15
CA THR A 8 -0.53 -4.86 28.86
C THR A 8 0.54 -5.77 28.27
N SER A 9 0.27 -7.08 28.24
CA SER A 9 1.26 -8.08 27.89
C SER A 9 1.82 -7.82 26.49
N PRO A 10 3.09 -8.16 26.20
CA PRO A 10 3.67 -7.91 24.87
C PRO A 10 2.83 -8.57 23.75
N ILE A 11 2.17 -9.69 24.05
CA ILE A 11 1.22 -10.39 23.17
C ILE A 11 0.07 -9.46 22.74
N SER A 12 -0.56 -8.71 23.64
CA SER A 12 -1.65 -7.80 23.27
C SER A 12 -1.18 -6.70 22.32
N SER A 13 0.02 -6.14 22.54
CA SER A 13 0.60 -5.14 21.65
C SER A 13 0.88 -5.68 20.23
N ILE A 14 1.30 -6.96 20.13
CA ILE A 14 1.53 -7.64 18.84
C ILE A 14 0.20 -7.89 18.12
N VAL A 15 -0.83 -8.38 18.82
CA VAL A 15 -2.17 -8.60 18.25
C VAL A 15 -2.76 -7.29 17.74
N HIS A 16 -2.68 -6.20 18.52
CA HIS A 16 -3.15 -4.88 18.09
C HIS A 16 -2.37 -4.39 16.86
N SER A 17 -1.05 -4.59 16.81
CA SER A 17 -0.25 -4.21 15.64
C SER A 17 -0.64 -4.98 14.36
N GLN A 18 -0.96 -6.28 14.45
CA GLN A 18 -1.45 -7.02 13.27
C GLN A 18 -2.88 -6.60 12.89
N ALA A 19 -3.75 -6.33 13.86
CA ALA A 19 -5.10 -5.85 13.59
C ALA A 19 -5.11 -4.51 12.86
N ILE A 20 -4.27 -3.55 13.26
CA ILE A 20 -4.17 -2.24 12.59
C ILE A 20 -3.55 -2.38 11.19
N ARG A 21 -2.56 -3.27 10.98
CA ARG A 21 -2.05 -3.61 9.64
C ARG A 21 -3.16 -4.21 8.75
N GLY A 22 -4.00 -5.08 9.29
CA GLY A 22 -5.16 -5.63 8.57
C GLY A 22 -6.19 -4.56 8.20
N LEU A 23 -6.50 -3.65 9.12
CA LEU A 23 -7.37 -2.50 8.86
C LEU A 23 -6.79 -1.56 7.81
N ALA A 24 -5.46 -1.35 7.80
CA ALA A 24 -4.78 -0.56 6.79
C ALA A 24 -4.87 -1.20 5.38
N ILE A 25 -4.67 -2.53 5.28
CA ILE A 25 -4.88 -3.28 4.02
C ILE A 25 -6.33 -3.20 3.57
N LEU A 26 -7.30 -3.29 4.49
CA LEU A 26 -8.73 -3.15 4.19
C LEU A 26 -9.06 -1.74 3.68
N ALA A 27 -8.48 -0.69 4.27
CA ALA A 27 -8.64 0.69 3.82
C ALA A 27 -8.12 0.89 2.38
N ILE A 28 -6.92 0.38 2.06
CA ILE A 28 -6.36 0.38 0.69
C ILE A 28 -7.26 -0.39 -0.28
N SER A 29 -7.81 -1.53 0.17
CA SER A 29 -8.67 -2.38 -0.68
C SER A 29 -10.01 -1.71 -1.00
N LEU A 30 -10.65 -1.09 -0.01
CA LEU A 30 -11.89 -0.35 -0.16
C LEU A 30 -11.69 0.97 -0.94
N HIS A 31 -10.54 1.61 -0.77
CA HIS A 31 -10.10 2.74 -1.58
C HIS A 31 -10.04 2.38 -3.07
N ASN A 32 -9.26 1.34 -3.41
CA ASN A 32 -9.12 0.87 -4.79
C ASN A 32 -10.45 0.39 -5.40
N TYR A 33 -11.35 -0.18 -4.58
CA TYR A 33 -12.70 -0.52 -5.02
C TYR A 33 -13.56 0.73 -5.30
N SER A 34 -13.43 1.78 -4.49
CA SER A 34 -14.21 3.02 -4.65
C SER A 34 -13.95 3.75 -5.98
N HIS A 35 -12.75 3.63 -6.56
CA HIS A 35 -12.41 4.16 -7.89
C HIS A 35 -13.19 3.51 -9.04
N ILE A 36 -13.80 2.33 -8.81
CA ILE A 36 -14.65 1.64 -9.78
C ILE A 36 -16.09 2.20 -9.73
N LEU A 37 -16.47 2.89 -8.65
CA LEU A 37 -17.82 3.38 -8.42
C LEU A 37 -18.01 4.80 -8.96
N SER A 38 -18.95 4.97 -9.89
CA SER A 38 -19.29 6.27 -10.45
C SER A 38 -19.91 7.21 -9.41
N GLY A 39 -19.51 8.48 -9.43
CA GLY A 39 -20.06 9.52 -8.55
C GLY A 39 -19.46 9.62 -7.15
N ILE A 40 -18.56 8.71 -6.77
CA ILE A 40 -17.81 8.80 -5.51
C ILE A 40 -16.78 9.96 -5.57
N VAL A 41 -16.32 10.42 -4.39
CA VAL A 41 -15.42 11.58 -4.27
C VAL A 41 -13.99 11.11 -4.22
N THR A 42 -13.24 11.43 -5.27
CA THR A 42 -11.81 11.16 -5.43
C THR A 42 -10.95 11.89 -4.40
N GLU A 43 -9.80 11.30 -4.10
CA GLU A 43 -8.76 11.74 -3.17
C GLU A 43 -7.69 12.65 -3.83
N ASN A 44 -6.62 12.96 -3.09
CA ASN A 44 -5.45 13.69 -3.57
C ASN A 44 -4.15 12.90 -3.26
N GLU A 45 -4.05 11.63 -3.67
CA GLU A 45 -2.93 10.73 -3.32
C GLU A 45 -1.60 11.17 -3.95
N TYR A 46 -1.55 11.32 -5.29
CA TYR A 46 -0.32 11.69 -6.03
C TYR A 46 -0.25 13.16 -6.43
N SER A 47 -1.34 13.92 -6.32
CA SER A 47 -1.42 15.31 -6.75
C SER A 47 -2.60 16.02 -6.08
N PHE A 48 -2.42 17.31 -5.78
CA PHE A 48 -3.47 18.11 -5.15
C PHE A 48 -4.43 18.72 -6.18
N VAL A 49 -5.69 18.29 -6.14
CA VAL A 49 -6.81 18.93 -6.84
C VAL A 49 -7.73 19.57 -5.80
N SER A 50 -7.91 20.90 -5.85
CA SER A 50 -8.72 21.65 -4.88
C SER A 50 -10.20 21.26 -4.88
N LYS A 51 -10.72 20.84 -6.04
CA LYS A 51 -12.10 20.36 -6.22
C LYS A 51 -12.43 19.20 -5.27
N HIS A 52 -11.50 18.30 -5.01
CA HIS A 52 -11.74 17.06 -4.26
C HIS A 52 -12.12 17.32 -2.79
N PRO A 53 -11.35 18.11 -1.99
CA PRO A 53 -11.79 18.59 -0.68
C PRO A 53 -13.14 19.31 -0.67
N HIS A 54 -13.45 20.12 -1.69
CA HIS A 54 -14.74 20.82 -1.76
C HIS A 54 -15.91 19.84 -1.98
N GLN A 55 -15.73 18.80 -2.80
CA GLN A 55 -16.72 17.75 -2.96
C GLN A 55 -16.90 16.92 -1.69
N LEU A 56 -15.83 16.60 -0.96
CA LEU A 56 -15.93 15.92 0.33
C LEU A 56 -16.69 16.78 1.35
N LEU A 57 -16.34 18.06 1.47
CA LEU A 57 -17.02 19.00 2.36
C LEU A 57 -18.52 19.13 2.02
N TYR A 58 -18.87 19.14 0.73
CA TYR A 58 -20.27 19.12 0.29
C TYR A 58 -21.01 17.88 0.81
N GLN A 59 -20.43 16.68 0.69
CA GLN A 59 -21.02 15.43 1.18
C GLN A 59 -21.10 15.36 2.71
N LEU A 60 -20.15 15.99 3.42
CA LEU A 60 -20.20 16.11 4.89
C LEU A 60 -21.32 17.06 5.36
N LEU A 61 -21.67 18.07 4.56
CA LEU A 61 -22.76 19.02 4.85
C LEU A 61 -24.13 18.53 4.37
N HIS A 62 -24.18 17.66 3.36
CA HIS A 62 -25.40 17.10 2.77
C HIS A 62 -25.30 15.56 2.73
N PRO A 63 -25.30 14.89 3.89
CA PRO A 63 -24.95 13.47 3.98
C PRO A 63 -25.97 12.55 3.28
N THR A 64 -25.48 11.74 2.35
CA THR A 64 -26.24 10.66 1.69
C THR A 64 -25.86 9.29 2.25
N LEU A 65 -26.52 8.22 1.80
CA LEU A 65 -26.20 6.84 2.23
C LEU A 65 -24.79 6.39 1.78
N GLU A 66 -24.27 7.02 0.73
CA GLU A 66 -22.94 6.80 0.15
C GLU A 66 -21.82 7.51 0.93
N LEU A 67 -22.12 8.31 1.97
CA LEU A 67 -21.10 9.00 2.77
C LEU A 67 -19.95 8.09 3.27
N PRO A 68 -20.18 6.84 3.74
CA PRO A 68 -19.09 5.94 4.09
C PRO A 68 -18.17 5.60 2.91
N LEU A 69 -18.71 5.51 1.69
CA LEU A 69 -17.93 5.28 0.46
C LEU A 69 -17.13 6.54 0.06
N HIS A 70 -17.72 7.73 0.19
CA HIS A 70 -16.99 9.00 0.02
C HIS A 70 -15.82 9.14 1.00
N LEU A 71 -15.99 8.71 2.25
CA LEU A 71 -14.92 8.70 3.26
C LEU A 71 -13.85 7.64 2.97
N LEU A 72 -14.24 6.41 2.62
CA LEU A 72 -13.31 5.34 2.25
C LEU A 72 -12.52 5.66 0.99
N SER A 73 -13.14 6.33 0.02
CA SER A 73 -12.46 6.84 -1.17
C SER A 73 -11.46 7.94 -0.79
N PHE A 74 -11.92 9.04 -0.20
CA PHE A 74 -11.03 10.17 0.08
C PHE A 74 -9.88 9.84 1.05
N PHE A 75 -10.11 8.99 2.07
CA PHE A 75 -9.11 8.72 3.12
C PHE A 75 -8.46 7.32 3.07
N GLY A 76 -8.98 6.36 2.31
CA GLY A 76 -8.49 4.98 2.39
C GLY A 76 -7.04 4.78 1.91
N HIS A 77 -6.53 5.67 1.05
CA HIS A 77 -5.13 5.70 0.63
C HIS A 77 -4.15 5.92 1.80
N TYR A 78 -4.56 6.59 2.89
CA TYR A 78 -3.75 6.71 4.12
C TYR A 78 -3.46 5.34 4.80
N GLY A 79 -4.16 4.27 4.38
CA GLY A 79 -3.78 2.90 4.72
C GLY A 79 -2.36 2.54 4.25
N VAL A 80 -1.86 3.11 3.15
CA VAL A 80 -0.49 2.85 2.64
C VAL A 80 0.58 3.30 3.64
N PRO A 81 0.72 4.60 4.00
CA PRO A 81 1.75 5.03 4.96
C PRO A 81 1.59 4.38 6.33
N LEU A 82 0.37 4.10 6.78
CA LEU A 82 0.11 3.37 8.02
C LEU A 82 0.64 1.92 7.96
N PHE A 83 0.39 1.21 6.86
CA PHE A 83 0.85 -0.16 6.66
C PHE A 83 2.38 -0.23 6.51
N LEU A 84 2.99 0.70 5.77
CA LEU A 84 4.44 0.84 5.63
C LEU A 84 5.11 1.07 7.00
N PHE A 85 4.65 2.08 7.74
CA PHE A 85 5.21 2.42 9.05
C PHE A 85 5.10 1.26 10.05
N LEU A 86 3.93 0.63 10.16
CA LEU A 86 3.74 -0.53 11.04
C LEU A 86 4.54 -1.74 10.59
N SER A 87 4.79 -1.90 9.29
CA SER A 87 5.65 -2.98 8.75
C SER A 87 7.11 -2.77 9.13
N ALA A 88 7.65 -1.56 8.90
CA ALA A 88 9.01 -1.17 9.27
C ALA A 88 9.25 -1.23 10.78
N TYR A 89 8.34 -0.71 11.60
CA TYR A 89 8.43 -0.75 13.07
C TYR A 89 8.44 -2.19 13.64
N GLY A 90 7.64 -3.09 13.05
CA GLY A 90 7.68 -4.51 13.42
C GLY A 90 8.93 -5.25 12.90
N LEU A 91 9.65 -4.67 11.93
CA LEU A 91 10.92 -5.18 11.43
C LEU A 91 12.07 -4.72 12.32
N GLU A 92 12.09 -3.43 12.70
CA GLU A 92 13.00 -2.87 13.71
C GLU A 92 12.95 -3.72 14.99
N LYS A 93 11.77 -3.85 15.62
CA LYS A 93 11.60 -4.67 16.85
C LYS A 93 12.02 -6.12 16.73
N LYS A 94 11.98 -6.71 15.54
CA LYS A 94 12.44 -8.09 15.30
C LYS A 94 13.97 -8.17 15.32
N TYR A 95 14.67 -7.13 14.87
CA TYR A 95 16.13 -7.12 14.78
C TYR A 95 16.80 -6.46 16.00
N SER A 96 16.18 -5.49 16.68
CA SER A 96 16.73 -4.88 17.90
C SER A 96 16.71 -5.81 19.14
N VAL A 97 15.87 -6.86 19.12
CA VAL A 97 15.88 -7.96 20.11
C VAL A 97 16.89 -9.07 19.75
N SER A 98 17.59 -8.95 18.62
CA SER A 98 18.56 -9.94 18.13
C SER A 98 19.98 -9.39 18.19
N ASP A 99 20.76 -9.79 19.22
CA ASP A 99 22.20 -9.47 19.37
C ASP A 99 23.05 -9.78 18.12
N LYS A 100 22.55 -10.68 17.26
CA LYS A 100 23.12 -10.94 15.94
C LYS A 100 22.59 -9.92 14.92
N SER A 101 23.31 -8.80 14.79
CA SER A 101 23.13 -7.88 13.66
C SER A 101 23.25 -8.64 12.33
N ALA A 102 22.19 -8.59 11.51
CA ALA A 102 22.20 -9.22 10.20
C ALA A 102 23.09 -8.44 9.22
N PRO A 103 24.00 -9.09 8.47
CA PRO A 103 24.78 -8.38 7.44
C PRO A 103 23.83 -7.77 6.40
N VAL A 104 23.93 -6.45 6.17
CA VAL A 104 22.95 -5.67 5.38
C VAL A 104 22.66 -6.32 4.02
N GLY A 105 23.68 -6.74 3.28
CA GLY A 105 23.48 -7.44 1.99
C GLY A 105 22.67 -8.75 2.08
N LYS A 106 22.77 -9.51 3.18
CA LYS A 106 21.95 -10.71 3.42
C LYS A 106 20.52 -10.34 3.85
N PHE A 107 20.36 -9.26 4.60
CA PHE A 107 19.06 -8.71 4.96
C PHE A 107 18.32 -8.23 3.70
N ILE A 108 18.91 -7.35 2.88
CA ILE A 108 18.32 -6.85 1.62
C ILE A 108 18.01 -8.01 0.67
N ALA A 109 18.97 -8.90 0.39
CA ALA A 109 18.76 -10.00 -0.56
C ALA A 109 17.62 -10.96 -0.15
N SER A 110 17.48 -11.25 1.16
CA SER A 110 16.40 -12.14 1.64
C SER A 110 15.03 -11.48 1.62
N HIS A 111 14.92 -10.18 1.89
CA HIS A 111 13.66 -9.44 1.79
C HIS A 111 13.28 -9.15 0.33
N TYR A 112 14.24 -8.80 -0.52
CA TYR A 112 14.06 -8.67 -1.98
C TYR A 112 13.56 -9.98 -2.58
N ALA A 113 14.21 -11.12 -2.33
CA ALA A 113 13.79 -12.41 -2.87
C ALA A 113 12.36 -12.79 -2.44
N LYS A 114 11.97 -12.48 -1.19
CA LYS A 114 10.60 -12.69 -0.71
C LYS A 114 9.59 -11.81 -1.44
N LEU A 115 9.87 -10.50 -1.58
CA LEU A 115 9.03 -9.58 -2.35
C LEU A 115 8.91 -10.04 -3.81
N TRP A 116 10.01 -10.49 -4.41
CA TRP A 116 10.06 -10.90 -5.81
C TRP A 116 9.23 -12.16 -6.09
N VAL A 117 9.28 -13.16 -5.21
CA VAL A 117 8.39 -14.33 -5.29
C VAL A 117 6.91 -13.90 -5.15
N MET A 118 6.58 -13.04 -4.18
CA MET A 118 5.21 -12.55 -4.00
C MET A 118 4.71 -11.74 -5.21
N MET A 119 5.58 -10.94 -5.83
CA MET A 119 5.28 -10.19 -7.05
C MET A 119 5.00 -11.12 -8.22
N ILE A 120 5.91 -12.06 -8.53
CA ILE A 120 5.82 -12.95 -9.70
C ILE A 120 4.54 -13.80 -9.67
N ILE A 121 4.14 -14.29 -8.50
CA ILE A 121 2.93 -15.12 -8.31
C ILE A 121 1.65 -14.40 -8.78
N GLY A 122 1.52 -13.09 -8.53
CA GLY A 122 0.37 -12.32 -8.97
C GLY A 122 0.57 -11.62 -10.34
N PHE A 123 1.80 -11.23 -10.66
CA PHE A 123 2.13 -10.47 -11.87
C PHE A 123 2.01 -11.34 -13.13
N LEU A 124 2.44 -12.61 -13.08
CA LEU A 124 2.37 -13.50 -14.25
C LEU A 124 0.92 -13.79 -14.71
N PRO A 125 -0.03 -14.21 -13.84
CA PRO A 125 -1.42 -14.39 -14.25
C PRO A 125 -2.05 -13.10 -14.81
N PHE A 126 -1.74 -11.95 -14.20
CA PHE A 126 -2.27 -10.67 -14.65
C PHE A 126 -1.69 -10.22 -16.00
N LEU A 127 -0.38 -10.40 -16.21
CA LEU A 127 0.27 -10.15 -17.50
C LEU A 127 -0.27 -11.09 -18.59
N SER A 128 -0.56 -12.36 -18.26
CA SER A 128 -1.20 -13.30 -19.18
C SER A 128 -2.62 -12.86 -19.56
N LEU A 129 -3.42 -12.40 -18.59
CA LEU A 129 -4.76 -11.85 -18.88
C LEU A 129 -4.70 -10.60 -19.74
N ASP A 130 -3.73 -9.70 -19.51
CA ASP A 130 -3.56 -8.48 -20.29
C ASP A 130 -3.20 -8.77 -21.76
N ILE A 131 -2.26 -9.68 -22.00
CA ILE A 131 -1.87 -10.10 -23.37
C ILE A 131 -3.06 -10.72 -24.14
N ILE A 132 -4.09 -11.20 -23.43
CA ILE A 132 -5.33 -11.77 -24.00
C ILE A 132 -6.44 -10.72 -24.17
N THR A 133 -6.44 -9.63 -23.38
CA THR A 133 -7.59 -8.70 -23.27
C THR A 133 -7.30 -7.24 -23.61
N ALA A 134 -6.04 -6.81 -23.62
CA ALA A 134 -5.60 -5.49 -24.06
C ALA A 134 -5.06 -5.52 -25.49
N ASP A 135 -5.03 -4.37 -26.14
CA ASP A 135 -4.63 -4.18 -27.55
C ASP A 135 -3.11 -4.25 -27.82
N GLY A 136 -2.33 -4.78 -26.88
CA GLY A 136 -0.87 -4.91 -27.00
C GLY A 136 -0.09 -3.60 -26.93
N SER A 137 -0.73 -2.46 -26.63
CA SER A 137 -0.14 -1.10 -26.67
C SER A 137 0.93 -0.79 -25.61
N ARG A 138 1.31 -1.75 -24.74
CA ARG A 138 2.31 -1.55 -23.68
C ARG A 138 3.74 -1.68 -24.18
N ASP A 139 4.55 -0.66 -23.90
CA ASP A 139 6.02 -0.75 -23.94
C ASP A 139 6.57 -1.66 -22.81
N PRO A 140 7.25 -2.79 -23.10
CA PRO A 140 7.86 -3.64 -22.08
C PRO A 140 9.01 -2.98 -21.32
N LEU A 141 9.75 -2.05 -21.95
CA LEU A 141 10.91 -1.38 -21.36
C LEU A 141 10.47 -0.34 -20.32
N ALA A 142 9.35 0.35 -20.53
CA ALA A 142 8.79 1.30 -19.57
C ALA A 142 7.97 0.63 -18.46
N ASN A 143 7.21 -0.43 -18.77
CA ASN A 143 6.17 -0.94 -17.87
C ASN A 143 6.49 -2.30 -17.23
N ILE A 144 7.19 -3.20 -17.95
CA ILE A 144 7.39 -4.58 -17.50
C ILE A 144 8.75 -4.73 -16.82
N ILE A 145 9.84 -4.32 -17.48
CA ILE A 145 11.19 -4.47 -16.92
C ILE A 145 11.36 -3.72 -15.59
N PRO A 146 11.01 -2.41 -15.46
CA PRO A 146 11.23 -1.67 -14.22
C PRO A 146 10.41 -2.20 -13.04
N GLN A 147 9.28 -2.84 -13.32
CA GLN A 147 8.46 -3.51 -12.31
C GLN A 147 9.09 -4.85 -11.90
N LEU A 148 9.50 -5.69 -12.86
CA LEU A 148 10.16 -6.97 -12.61
C LEU A 148 11.51 -6.86 -11.88
N THR A 149 12.21 -5.73 -12.02
CA THR A 149 13.47 -5.41 -11.31
C THR A 149 13.29 -4.52 -10.09
N MET A 150 12.04 -4.18 -9.72
CA MET A 150 11.68 -3.38 -8.54
C MET A 150 12.36 -1.99 -8.49
N ILE A 151 12.40 -1.31 -9.63
CA ILE A 151 12.92 0.06 -9.78
C ILE A 151 11.92 1.04 -10.43
N SER A 152 10.67 0.63 -10.72
CA SER A 152 9.68 1.50 -11.39
C SER A 152 9.46 2.83 -10.68
N THR A 153 9.50 2.88 -9.34
CA THR A 153 9.41 4.12 -8.54
C THR A 153 10.68 4.99 -8.53
N LEU A 154 11.72 4.68 -9.31
CA LEU A 154 12.86 5.58 -9.58
C LEU A 154 12.65 6.44 -10.84
N PHE A 155 11.69 6.09 -11.70
CA PHE A 155 11.37 6.85 -12.90
C PHE A 155 10.28 7.90 -12.58
N PRO A 156 10.24 9.05 -13.28
CA PRO A 156 9.25 10.10 -12.99
C PRO A 156 7.83 9.61 -13.31
N PHE A 157 6.91 9.76 -12.34
CA PHE A 157 5.51 9.36 -12.43
C PHE A 157 4.79 9.99 -13.64
N LYS A 158 4.78 9.28 -14.77
CA LYS A 158 3.71 9.41 -15.77
C LYS A 158 2.53 8.54 -15.32
N PRO A 159 1.27 8.95 -15.58
CA PRO A 159 0.07 8.27 -15.07
C PRO A 159 -0.11 6.81 -15.54
N TYR A 160 0.75 6.33 -16.45
CA TYR A 160 0.73 4.97 -16.99
C TYR A 160 1.60 3.97 -16.20
N MET A 161 2.51 4.45 -15.34
CA MET A 161 3.46 3.58 -14.61
C MET A 161 2.88 2.88 -13.38
N VAL A 162 1.73 3.31 -12.87
CA VAL A 162 1.07 2.71 -11.68
C VAL A 162 0.24 1.48 -12.08
N TRP A 163 0.76 0.71 -13.04
CA TRP A 163 0.07 -0.41 -13.67
C TRP A 163 0.96 -1.67 -13.60
N PRO A 164 0.52 -2.75 -12.90
CA PRO A 164 -0.78 -2.93 -12.24
C PRO A 164 -0.93 -2.18 -10.91
N GLY A 165 -2.17 -1.85 -10.57
CA GLY A 165 -2.55 -0.97 -9.44
C GLY A 165 -1.81 -1.17 -8.11
N PRO A 166 -1.67 -2.37 -7.54
CA PRO A 166 -0.97 -2.55 -6.26
C PRO A 166 0.55 -2.80 -6.37
N TYR A 167 1.15 -2.83 -7.56
CA TYR A 167 2.50 -3.39 -7.75
C TYR A 167 3.64 -2.40 -7.52
N TRP A 168 3.36 -1.09 -7.54
CA TRP A 168 4.31 -0.04 -7.10
C TRP A 168 4.69 -0.15 -5.61
N TYR A 169 3.93 -0.92 -4.81
CA TYR A 169 4.29 -1.26 -3.44
C TYR A 169 5.60 -2.06 -3.35
N PHE A 170 5.88 -2.97 -4.31
CA PHE A 170 7.09 -3.78 -4.31
C PHE A 170 8.40 -2.98 -4.45
N PRO A 171 8.58 -2.09 -5.46
CA PRO A 171 9.77 -1.26 -5.57
C PRO A 171 9.87 -0.23 -4.43
N LEU A 172 8.75 0.32 -3.97
CA LEU A 172 8.73 1.20 -2.79
C LEU A 172 9.28 0.49 -1.55
N MET A 173 8.87 -0.76 -1.31
CA MET A 173 9.40 -1.55 -0.20
C MET A 173 10.90 -1.83 -0.29
N VAL A 174 11.46 -1.93 -1.50
CA VAL A 174 12.91 -2.08 -1.70
C VAL A 174 13.66 -0.76 -1.44
N GLN A 175 13.02 0.39 -1.67
CA GLN A 175 13.61 1.72 -1.40
C GLN A 175 13.63 2.10 0.10
N VAL A 176 12.85 1.42 0.96
CA VAL A 176 12.75 1.72 2.40
C VAL A 176 13.38 0.65 3.31
N TYR A 177 14.27 -0.18 2.76
CA TYR A 177 15.06 -1.20 3.49
C TYR A 177 16.54 -0.81 3.64
#